data_AF-I7K873-F1
#
_entry.id   AF-I7K873-F1
#
_cell.length_a   1.000
_cell.length_b   1.000
_cell.length_c   1.000
_cell.angle_alpha   90.00
_cell.angle_beta   90.00
_cell.angle_gamma   90.00
#
_symmetry.space_group_name_H-M   'P 1'
#
loop_
_entity.id
_entity.type
_entity.pdbx_description
1 polymer ?
#
loop_
_entity_poly.entity_id
_entity_poly.type
_entity_poly.pdbx_seq_one_letter_code
_entity_poly.pdbx_strand_id
1 'polypeptide(L)'
;MDLVIEEAKRRAEEDGIVFIDEIDKIASRSKGSGPDVSREGVQRDILPIVEGSTVNTKYGPIKTDYILFIAAGAFHVSKVTDLIPELQGRFPVRVELKDLTKQDFKEILVKPKNAITKQYIDLLKVDGVELEFVDDGIDEIAQAAFIMNQQQENIGARRLHTVIEEILEDISFEAPDFPKKIIIDRDYVKNKLKDLYKQHDTSKFII
;
A
#
# COMPACT_ATOMS: atom_id res chain seq x y z
N MET A 1 -8.90 31.00 -18.23
CA MET A 1 -8.68 29.57 -18.53
C MET A 1 -7.20 29.35 -18.86
N ASP A 2 -6.63 30.18 -19.73
CA ASP A 2 -5.23 30.10 -20.15
C ASP A 2 -4.22 30.26 -18.99
N LEU A 3 -4.45 31.20 -18.07
CA LEU A 3 -3.60 31.35 -16.88
C LEU A 3 -3.57 30.10 -16.00
N VAL A 4 -4.70 29.37 -15.91
CA VAL A 4 -4.79 28.12 -15.13
C VAL A 4 -4.05 27.00 -15.86
N ILE A 5 -4.13 26.95 -17.18
CA ILE A 5 -3.42 25.97 -18.01
C ILE A 5 -1.92 26.18 -17.92
N GLU A 6 -1.44 27.43 -18.07
CA GLU A 6 -0.02 27.73 -17.96
C GLU A 6 0.53 27.44 -16.55
N GLU A 7 -0.21 27.78 -15.50
CA GLU A 7 0.20 27.45 -14.13
C GLU A 7 0.19 25.93 -13.88
N ALA A 8 -0.78 25.20 -14.41
CA ALA A 8 -0.83 23.74 -14.29
C ALA A 8 0.35 23.07 -15.00
N LYS A 9 0.71 23.56 -16.19
CA LYS A 9 1.90 23.10 -16.92
C LYS A 9 3.17 23.38 -16.12
N ARG A 10 3.35 24.62 -15.66
CA ARG A 10 4.52 25.01 -14.85
C ARG A 10 4.67 24.11 -13.62
N ARG A 11 3.59 23.88 -12.88
CA ARG A 11 3.60 22.98 -11.72
C ARG A 11 3.90 21.53 -12.08
N ALA A 12 3.41 21.05 -13.22
CA ALA A 12 3.73 19.70 -13.67
C ALA A 12 5.22 19.56 -14.07
N GLU A 13 5.80 20.58 -14.70
CA GLU A 13 7.20 20.60 -15.13
C GLU A 13 8.16 20.77 -13.93
N GLU A 14 7.85 21.65 -12.97
CA GLU A 14 8.76 22.04 -11.89
C GLU A 14 8.56 21.27 -10.58
N ASP A 15 7.31 20.92 -10.25
CA ASP A 15 6.94 20.25 -8.98
C ASP A 15 6.38 18.84 -9.20
N GLY A 16 6.40 18.35 -10.45
CA GLY A 16 5.81 17.06 -10.81
C GLY A 16 6.51 15.90 -10.13
N ILE A 17 5.72 14.95 -9.61
CA ILE A 17 6.21 13.69 -9.07
C ILE A 17 5.50 12.55 -9.80
N VAL A 18 6.28 11.62 -10.35
CA VAL A 18 5.80 10.39 -10.98
C VAL A 18 6.26 9.19 -10.16
N PHE A 19 5.31 8.42 -9.64
CA PHE A 19 5.57 7.16 -8.95
C PHE A 19 5.35 5.98 -9.91
N ILE A 20 6.40 5.22 -10.18
CA ILE A 20 6.37 4.02 -11.01
C ILE A 20 6.40 2.82 -10.08
N ASP A 21 5.24 2.20 -9.86
CA ASP A 21 5.14 0.98 -9.05
C ASP A 21 5.55 -0.26 -9.87
N GLU A 22 5.92 -1.33 -9.17
CA GLU A 22 6.26 -2.64 -9.75
C GLU A 22 7.30 -2.62 -10.90
N ILE A 23 8.29 -1.72 -10.83
CA ILE A 23 9.35 -1.61 -11.86
C ILE A 23 10.20 -2.89 -11.96
N ASP A 24 10.22 -3.71 -10.91
CA ASP A 24 10.92 -5.00 -10.87
C ASP A 24 10.32 -6.03 -11.83
N LYS A 25 9.05 -5.89 -12.23
CA LYS A 25 8.38 -6.77 -13.20
C LYS A 25 9.00 -6.64 -14.59
N ILE A 26 9.39 -5.42 -14.99
CA ILE A 26 10.03 -5.17 -16.29
C ILE A 26 11.55 -5.41 -16.26
N ALA A 27 12.15 -5.59 -15.08
CA ALA A 27 13.57 -5.94 -14.90
C ALA A 27 13.85 -7.44 -15.05
N SER A 28 12.84 -8.31 -14.93
CA SER A 28 13.04 -9.75 -14.85
C SER A 28 13.45 -10.38 -16.21
N ARG A 29 14.64 -11.01 -16.24
CA ARG A 29 15.14 -11.75 -17.42
C ARG A 29 14.35 -13.04 -17.64
N SER A 30 13.91 -13.29 -18.87
CA SER A 30 13.31 -14.58 -19.24
C SER A 30 14.36 -15.69 -19.16
N LYS A 31 14.09 -16.79 -18.46
CA LYS A 31 14.94 -17.99 -18.48
C LYS A 31 14.66 -18.92 -19.69
N GLY A 32 13.91 -18.47 -20.69
CA GLY A 32 13.49 -19.29 -21.83
C GLY A 32 13.57 -18.55 -23.17
N SER A 33 13.82 -19.30 -24.24
CA SER A 33 13.90 -18.86 -25.65
C SER A 33 12.53 -18.46 -26.22
N GLY A 34 11.88 -17.47 -25.61
CA GLY A 34 10.66 -16.80 -26.09
C GLY A 34 10.91 -15.28 -26.22
N PRO A 35 9.99 -14.50 -26.83
CA PRO A 35 10.28 -13.13 -27.24
C PRO A 35 10.49 -12.20 -26.03
N ASP A 36 11.75 -12.02 -25.65
CA ASP A 36 12.27 -11.13 -24.59
C ASP A 36 12.01 -9.63 -24.85
N VAL A 37 11.54 -9.29 -26.05
CA VAL A 37 11.48 -7.92 -26.57
C VAL A 37 10.49 -7.03 -25.82
N SER A 38 9.49 -7.60 -25.15
CA SER A 38 8.40 -6.83 -24.53
C SER A 38 8.83 -6.07 -23.27
N ARG A 39 9.65 -6.66 -22.39
CA ARG A 39 10.00 -6.04 -21.09
C ARG A 39 11.10 -5.00 -21.20
N GLU A 40 12.14 -5.28 -21.98
CA GLU A 40 13.18 -4.31 -22.29
C GLU A 40 12.61 -3.15 -23.13
N GLY A 41 11.68 -3.45 -24.04
CA GLY A 41 10.93 -2.43 -24.81
C GLY A 41 10.26 -1.41 -23.89
N VAL A 42 9.54 -1.85 -22.85
CA VAL A 42 8.92 -0.95 -21.88
C VAL A 42 9.95 -0.07 -21.16
N GLN A 43 11.11 -0.61 -20.79
CA GLN A 43 12.17 0.20 -20.20
C GLN A 43 12.69 1.26 -21.18
N ARG A 44 12.88 0.90 -22.46
CA ARG A 44 13.31 1.83 -23.51
C ARG A 44 12.27 2.90 -23.82
N ASP A 45 10.99 2.57 -23.71
CA ASP A 45 9.89 3.52 -23.93
C ASP A 45 9.75 4.50 -22.76
N ILE A 46 10.03 4.07 -21.53
CA ILE A 46 10.02 4.94 -20.34
C ILE A 46 11.25 5.87 -20.33
N LEU A 47 12.37 5.42 -20.89
CA LEU A 47 13.65 6.12 -20.80
C LEU A 47 13.57 7.60 -21.23
N PRO A 48 13.03 7.98 -22.42
CA PRO A 48 12.93 9.39 -22.82
C PRO A 48 12.16 10.27 -21.84
N ILE A 49 11.19 9.71 -21.13
CA ILE A 49 10.38 10.44 -20.14
C ILE A 49 11.24 10.76 -18.91
N VAL A 50 12.05 9.79 -18.46
CA VAL A 50 12.94 9.94 -17.30
C VAL A 50 14.21 10.74 -17.64
N GLU A 51 14.67 10.69 -18.90
CA GLU A 51 15.84 11.46 -19.35
C GLU A 51 15.55 12.95 -19.58
N GLY A 52 14.28 13.29 -19.80
CA GLY A 52 13.83 14.62 -20.21
C GLY A 52 13.38 14.62 -21.66
N SER A 53 12.07 14.79 -21.87
CA SER A 53 11.48 14.94 -23.20
C SER A 53 10.30 15.91 -23.16
N THR A 54 9.85 16.33 -24.33
CA THR A 54 8.62 17.12 -24.48
C THR A 54 7.47 16.21 -24.85
N VAL A 55 6.47 16.12 -23.97
CA VAL A 55 5.26 15.32 -24.16
C VAL A 55 4.10 16.25 -24.51
N ASN A 56 3.43 15.98 -25.64
CA ASN A 56 2.26 16.74 -26.05
C ASN A 56 1.01 16.29 -25.28
N THR A 57 0.34 17.22 -24.61
CA THR A 57 -0.93 16.98 -23.93
C THR A 57 -2.05 17.82 -24.56
N LYS A 58 -3.31 17.56 -24.18
CA LYS A 58 -4.45 18.41 -24.56
C LYS A 58 -4.33 19.87 -24.08
N TYR A 59 -3.40 20.15 -23.16
CA TYR A 59 -3.15 21.48 -22.61
C TYR A 59 -1.88 22.13 -23.19
N GLY A 60 -1.22 21.47 -24.14
CA GLY A 60 0.04 21.91 -24.72
C GLY A 60 1.22 21.01 -24.34
N PRO A 61 2.42 21.35 -24.82
CA PRO A 61 3.64 20.60 -24.52
C PRO A 61 4.02 20.73 -23.03
N ILE A 62 4.51 19.64 -22.45
CA ILE A 62 5.07 19.55 -21.09
C ILE A 62 6.48 18.95 -21.19
N LYS A 63 7.45 19.58 -20.55
CA LYS A 63 8.83 19.09 -20.40
C LYS A 63 8.99 18.24 -19.15
N THR A 64 9.68 17.10 -19.24
CA THR A 64 9.84 16.17 -18.11
C THR A 64 11.19 16.30 -17.39
N ASP A 65 12.03 17.24 -17.81
CA ASP A 65 13.42 17.43 -17.36
C ASP A 65 13.59 17.54 -15.83
N TYR A 66 12.62 18.14 -15.14
CA TYR A 66 12.66 18.40 -13.69
C TYR A 66 11.63 17.61 -12.89
N ILE A 67 10.90 16.69 -13.53
CA ILE A 67 9.95 15.81 -12.83
C ILE A 67 10.73 14.84 -11.95
N LEU A 68 10.32 14.71 -10.69
CA LEU A 68 10.87 13.72 -9.77
C LEU A 68 10.26 12.35 -10.06
N PHE A 69 11.10 11.38 -10.44
CA PHE A 69 10.68 9.99 -10.60
C PHE A 69 11.03 9.18 -9.36
N ILE A 70 10.04 8.47 -8.83
CA ILE A 70 10.21 7.49 -7.75
C ILE A 70 9.77 6.14 -8.31
N ALA A 71 10.70 5.19 -8.40
CA ALA A 71 10.37 3.83 -8.83
C ALA A 71 10.41 2.89 -7.63
N ALA A 72 9.40 2.04 -7.52
CA ALA A 72 9.28 1.03 -6.48
C ALA A 72 9.14 -0.36 -7.11
N GLY A 73 9.59 -1.37 -6.37
CA GLY A 73 9.51 -2.76 -6.77
C GLY A 73 9.98 -3.64 -5.62
N ALA A 74 9.46 -4.86 -5.54
CA ALA A 74 9.82 -5.77 -4.47
C ALA A 74 11.14 -6.51 -4.74
N PHE A 75 11.52 -6.66 -6.02
CA PHE A 75 12.79 -7.26 -6.45
C PHE A 75 13.05 -8.66 -5.85
N HIS A 76 11.98 -9.45 -5.68
CA HIS A 76 12.08 -10.83 -5.18
C HIS A 76 12.73 -11.79 -6.17
N VAL A 77 12.46 -11.60 -7.47
CA VAL A 77 12.89 -12.50 -8.56
C VAL A 77 13.83 -11.82 -9.58
N SER A 78 14.06 -10.53 -9.41
CA SER A 78 14.93 -9.69 -10.23
C SER A 78 15.74 -8.78 -9.33
N LYS A 79 16.83 -8.23 -9.84
CA LYS A 79 17.66 -7.25 -9.14
C LYS A 79 17.58 -5.91 -9.86
N VAL A 80 17.88 -4.83 -9.14
CA VAL A 80 18.02 -3.49 -9.74
C VAL A 80 19.06 -3.50 -10.88
N THR A 81 20.09 -4.35 -10.77
CA THR A 81 21.13 -4.53 -11.81
C THR A 81 20.60 -5.18 -13.10
N ASP A 82 19.39 -5.73 -13.10
CA ASP A 82 18.78 -6.34 -14.28
C ASP A 82 18.03 -5.32 -15.15
N LEU A 83 17.83 -4.08 -14.67
CA LEU A 83 17.38 -2.95 -15.49
C LEU A 83 18.44 -2.57 -16.52
N ILE A 84 18.06 -1.92 -17.63
CA ILE A 84 19.02 -1.43 -18.62
C ILE A 84 19.98 -0.39 -18.00
N PRO A 85 21.26 -0.34 -18.41
CA PRO A 85 22.25 0.57 -17.82
C PRO A 85 21.82 2.04 -17.82
N GLU A 86 21.14 2.48 -18.88
CA GLU A 86 20.65 3.84 -19.05
C GLU A 86 19.64 4.21 -17.95
N LEU A 87 18.69 3.31 -17.68
CA LEU A 87 17.67 3.51 -16.65
C LEU A 87 18.27 3.44 -15.24
N GLN A 88 19.24 2.55 -15.00
CA GLN A 88 19.97 2.51 -13.74
C GLN A 88 20.70 3.84 -13.46
N GLY A 89 21.25 4.49 -14.49
CA GLY A 89 21.90 5.80 -14.37
C GLY A 89 20.95 6.93 -13.99
N ARG A 90 19.64 6.78 -14.26
CA ARG A 90 18.60 7.76 -13.91
C ARG A 90 17.97 7.56 -12.53
N PHE A 91 18.23 6.42 -11.87
CA PHE A 91 17.86 6.17 -10.48
C PHE A 91 19.11 6.05 -9.58
N PRO A 92 19.84 7.16 -9.35
CA PRO A 92 21.08 7.14 -8.57
C PRO A 92 20.86 6.93 -7.07
N VAL A 93 19.72 7.39 -6.54
CA VAL A 93 19.35 7.25 -5.13
C VAL A 93 18.64 5.91 -4.96
N ARG A 94 19.17 5.07 -4.08
CA ARG A 94 18.60 3.75 -3.76
C ARG A 94 18.33 3.67 -2.27
N VAL A 95 17.14 3.22 -1.92
CA VAL A 95 16.71 3.01 -0.54
C VAL A 95 16.00 1.67 -0.45
N GLU A 96 16.22 0.96 0.64
CA GLU A 96 15.55 -0.29 0.96
C GLU A 96 14.63 -0.05 2.16
N LEU A 97 13.35 -0.40 2.02
CA LEU A 97 12.37 -0.31 3.09
C LEU A 97 12.35 -1.64 3.84
N LYS A 98 12.23 -1.56 5.16
CA LYS A 98 12.15 -2.75 6.02
C LYS A 98 10.73 -3.29 6.09
N ASP A 99 10.63 -4.59 6.31
CA ASP A 99 9.35 -5.22 6.64
C ASP A 99 8.76 -4.64 7.93
N LEU A 100 7.43 -4.57 7.95
CA LEU A 100 6.68 -4.05 9.09
C LEU A 100 6.58 -5.10 10.20
N THR A 101 6.88 -4.67 11.42
CA THR A 101 6.71 -5.47 12.63
C THR A 101 5.29 -5.32 13.19
N LYS A 102 4.90 -6.18 14.14
CA LYS A 102 3.67 -6.01 14.92
C LYS A 102 3.59 -4.61 15.55
N GLN A 103 4.71 -4.11 16.06
CA GLN A 103 4.75 -2.80 16.69
C GLN A 103 4.45 -1.70 15.68
N ASP A 104 4.99 -1.79 14.46
CA ASP A 104 4.68 -0.84 13.39
C ASP A 104 3.20 -0.85 13.01
N PHE A 105 2.56 -2.02 12.99
CA PHE A 105 1.11 -2.13 12.80
C PHE A 105 0.32 -1.41 13.90
N LYS A 106 0.70 -1.58 15.17
CA LYS A 106 0.09 -0.83 16.28
C LYS A 106 0.24 0.68 16.08
N GLU A 107 1.41 1.13 15.63
CA GLU A 107 1.63 2.54 15.33
C GLU A 107 0.78 3.05 14.17
N ILE A 108 0.66 2.27 13.09
CA ILE A 108 -0.17 2.59 11.91
C ILE A 108 -1.65 2.73 12.30
N LEU A 109 -2.13 1.93 13.26
CA LEU A 109 -3.50 2.00 13.76
C LEU A 109 -3.78 3.26 14.59
N VAL A 110 -2.77 3.99 15.07
CA VAL A 110 -2.98 5.08 16.05
C VAL A 110 -2.36 6.42 15.64
N LYS A 111 -1.09 6.41 15.23
CA LYS A 111 -0.30 7.63 15.02
C LYS A 111 -0.70 8.42 13.77
N PRO A 112 -0.94 7.82 12.60
CA PRO A 112 -1.33 8.57 11.40
C PRO A 112 -2.56 9.45 11.65
N LYS A 113 -2.58 10.65 11.05
CA LYS A 113 -3.69 11.60 11.19
C LYS A 113 -5.03 10.95 10.81
N ASN A 114 -5.02 10.22 9.71
CA ASN A 114 -6.17 9.47 9.19
C ASN A 114 -5.95 7.97 9.40
N ALA A 115 -5.53 7.54 10.60
CA ALA A 115 -5.43 6.12 10.91
C ALA A 115 -6.80 5.43 10.73
N ILE A 116 -6.80 4.18 10.27
CA ILE A 116 -8.04 3.45 9.96
C ILE A 116 -9.00 3.37 11.15
N THR A 117 -8.51 3.22 12.37
CA THR A 117 -9.34 3.25 13.59
C THR A 117 -10.11 4.56 13.72
N LYS A 118 -9.44 5.71 13.48
CA LYS A 118 -10.06 7.04 13.50
C LYS A 118 -11.10 7.19 12.40
N GLN A 119 -10.80 6.67 11.20
CA GLN A 119 -11.76 6.67 10.09
C GLN A 119 -13.04 5.93 10.46
N TYR A 120 -12.95 4.74 11.06
CA TYR A 120 -14.14 3.97 11.47
C TYR A 120 -14.88 4.58 12.67
N ILE A 121 -14.16 5.20 13.63
CA ILE A 121 -14.79 5.97 14.70
C ILE A 121 -15.64 7.10 14.11
N ASP A 122 -15.07 7.88 13.19
CA ASP A 122 -15.77 9.01 12.58
C ASP A 122 -16.93 8.55 11.67
N LEU A 123 -16.73 7.45 10.92
CA LEU A 123 -17.76 6.89 10.03
C LEU A 123 -18.98 6.41 10.83
N LEU A 124 -18.79 5.54 11.82
CA LEU A 124 -19.89 4.96 12.59
C LEU A 124 -20.58 5.97 13.52
N LYS A 125 -19.87 7.05 13.88
CA LYS A 125 -20.46 8.17 14.61
C LYS A 125 -21.55 8.87 13.80
N VAL A 126 -21.46 8.89 12.46
CA VAL A 126 -22.53 9.42 11.59
C VAL A 126 -23.83 8.64 11.78
N ASP A 127 -23.72 7.33 12.03
CA ASP A 127 -24.84 6.42 12.27
C ASP A 127 -25.25 6.33 13.75
N GLY A 128 -24.69 7.18 14.61
CA GLY A 128 -25.03 7.28 16.03
C GLY A 128 -24.34 6.25 16.94
N VAL A 129 -23.30 5.57 16.44
CA VAL A 129 -22.51 4.59 17.19
C VAL A 129 -21.20 5.20 17.67
N GLU A 130 -20.99 5.24 18.99
CA GLU A 130 -19.73 5.64 19.61
C GLU A 130 -18.77 4.44 19.70
N LEU A 131 -17.82 4.36 18.75
CA LEU A 131 -16.78 3.35 18.75
C LEU A 131 -15.55 3.79 19.56
N GLU A 132 -15.03 2.91 20.42
CA GLU A 132 -13.82 3.14 21.20
C GLU A 132 -12.87 1.94 21.05
N PHE A 133 -11.67 2.17 20.50
CA PHE A 133 -10.60 1.17 20.49
C PHE A 133 -9.69 1.37 21.71
N VAL A 134 -9.63 0.37 22.58
CA VAL A 134 -8.71 0.37 23.74
C VAL A 134 -7.37 -0.26 23.37
N ASP A 135 -6.31 0.04 24.14
CA ASP A 135 -4.92 -0.28 23.77
C ASP A 135 -4.67 -1.78 23.56
N ASP A 136 -5.30 -2.63 24.36
CA ASP A 136 -5.21 -4.08 24.25
C ASP A 136 -5.97 -4.64 23.04
N GLY A 137 -7.09 -4.00 22.66
CA GLY A 137 -7.79 -4.28 21.40
C GLY A 137 -6.94 -3.92 20.18
N ILE A 138 -6.27 -2.76 20.19
CA ILE A 138 -5.35 -2.34 19.12
C ILE A 138 -4.16 -3.30 19.03
N ASP A 139 -3.59 -3.69 20.17
CA ASP A 139 -2.50 -4.68 20.20
C ASP A 139 -2.93 -6.03 19.61
N GLU A 140 -4.15 -6.47 19.90
CA GLU A 140 -4.72 -7.71 19.37
C GLU A 140 -5.00 -7.61 17.85
N ILE A 141 -5.51 -6.49 17.36
CA ILE A 141 -5.68 -6.24 15.92
C ILE A 141 -4.33 -6.31 15.19
N ALA A 142 -3.31 -5.63 15.74
CA ALA A 142 -1.96 -5.66 15.19
C ALA A 142 -1.36 -7.07 15.21
N GLN A 143 -1.59 -7.84 16.29
CA GLN A 143 -1.17 -9.24 16.41
C GLN A 143 -1.83 -10.11 15.35
N ALA A 144 -3.16 -10.01 15.19
CA ALA A 144 -3.92 -10.79 14.23
C ALA A 144 -3.44 -10.52 12.79
N ALA A 145 -3.31 -9.25 12.41
CA ALA A 145 -2.79 -8.88 11.09
C ALA A 145 -1.37 -9.41 10.84
N PHE A 146 -0.51 -9.36 11.85
CA PHE A 146 0.84 -9.90 11.76
C PHE A 146 0.86 -11.43 11.58
N ILE A 147 0.04 -12.16 12.35
CA ILE A 147 -0.11 -13.62 12.22
C ILE A 147 -0.65 -13.99 10.83
N MET A 148 -1.68 -13.30 10.35
CA MET A 148 -2.26 -13.55 9.03
C MET A 148 -1.24 -13.37 7.91
N ASN A 149 -0.38 -12.35 7.99
CA ASN A 149 0.67 -12.13 7.01
C ASN A 149 1.79 -13.20 7.06
N GLN A 150 1.96 -13.92 8.17
CA GLN A 150 2.90 -15.06 8.22
C GLN A 150 2.30 -16.36 7.70
N GLN A 151 0.98 -16.54 7.86
CA GLN A 151 0.29 -17.77 7.49
C GLN A 151 -0.22 -17.77 6.05
N GLN A 152 -0.55 -16.59 5.54
CA GLN A 152 -1.07 -16.36 4.20
C GLN A 152 -0.09 -15.50 3.40
N GLU A 153 -0.51 -15.04 2.22
CA GLU A 153 0.23 -14.05 1.47
C GLU A 153 0.42 -12.76 2.29
N ASN A 154 1.68 -12.37 2.47
CA ASN A 154 2.01 -11.13 3.18
C ASN A 154 1.70 -9.92 2.28
N ILE A 155 0.63 -9.21 2.60
CA ILE A 155 0.20 -7.98 1.91
C ILE A 155 0.58 -6.72 2.69
N GLY A 156 1.45 -6.85 3.70
CA GLY A 156 1.93 -5.76 4.55
C GLY A 156 0.81 -5.10 5.36
N ALA A 157 0.86 -3.77 5.49
CA ALA A 157 -0.11 -2.98 6.27
C ALA A 157 -1.55 -3.06 5.72
N ARG A 158 -1.75 -3.46 4.45
CA ARG A 158 -3.10 -3.62 3.87
C ARG A 158 -3.94 -4.63 4.65
N ARG A 159 -3.29 -5.61 5.31
CA ARG A 159 -3.96 -6.59 6.17
C ARG A 159 -4.74 -5.95 7.32
N LEU A 160 -4.35 -4.76 7.78
CA LEU A 160 -5.07 -4.05 8.84
C LEU A 160 -6.49 -3.64 8.41
N HIS A 161 -6.70 -3.38 7.12
CA HIS A 161 -8.03 -3.08 6.59
C HIS A 161 -8.96 -4.29 6.68
N THR A 162 -8.51 -5.43 6.15
CA THR A 162 -9.32 -6.66 6.15
C THR A 162 -9.65 -7.10 7.57
N VAL A 163 -8.69 -7.00 8.49
CA VAL A 163 -8.91 -7.35 9.90
C VAL A 163 -9.95 -6.44 10.55
N ILE A 164 -9.89 -5.14 10.31
CA ILE A 164 -10.86 -4.20 10.90
C ILE A 164 -12.25 -4.38 10.28
N GLU A 165 -12.34 -4.59 8.96
CA GLU A 165 -13.61 -4.87 8.28
C GLU A 165 -14.30 -6.11 8.88
N GLU A 166 -13.56 -7.21 9.10
CA GLU A 166 -14.10 -8.43 9.71
C GLU A 166 -14.54 -8.22 11.17
N ILE A 167 -13.81 -7.44 11.95
CA ILE A 167 -14.15 -7.14 13.36
C ILE A 167 -15.42 -6.27 13.47
N LEU A 168 -15.62 -5.37 12.50
CA LEU A 168 -16.70 -4.38 12.49
C LEU A 168 -17.89 -4.77 11.61
N GLU A 169 -17.86 -5.90 10.90
CA GLU A 169 -18.88 -6.32 9.95
C GLU A 169 -20.30 -6.26 10.55
N ASP A 170 -20.52 -6.93 11.67
CA ASP A 170 -21.84 -6.97 12.34
C ASP A 170 -22.28 -5.57 12.82
N ILE A 171 -21.34 -4.75 13.30
CA ILE A 171 -21.63 -3.38 13.77
C ILE A 171 -22.07 -2.53 12.58
N SER A 172 -21.38 -2.66 11.45
CA SER A 172 -21.69 -1.91 10.24
C SER A 172 -22.99 -2.36 9.58
N PHE A 173 -23.39 -3.63 9.76
CA PHE A 173 -24.63 -4.17 9.20
C PHE A 173 -25.85 -3.80 10.05
N GLU A 174 -25.71 -3.84 11.38
CA GLU A 174 -26.82 -3.63 12.31
C GLU A 174 -26.95 -2.18 12.79
N ALA A 175 -26.03 -1.27 12.42
CA ALA A 175 -26.24 0.18 12.59
C ALA A 175 -27.48 0.61 11.78
N PRO A 176 -28.48 1.30 12.38
CA PRO A 176 -28.45 2.09 13.62
C PRO A 176 -29.08 1.42 14.86
N ASP A 177 -29.47 0.15 14.78
CA ASP A 177 -30.17 -0.56 15.87
C ASP A 177 -29.20 -1.14 16.93
N PHE A 178 -27.89 -0.95 16.73
CA PHE A 178 -26.82 -1.38 17.62
C PHE A 178 -26.67 -0.49 18.88
N PRO A 179 -26.11 -0.99 20.01
CA PRO A 179 -25.79 -0.17 21.17
C PRO A 179 -25.01 1.10 20.80
N LYS A 180 -25.43 2.22 21.40
CA LYS A 180 -24.85 3.56 21.17
C LYS A 180 -23.36 3.67 21.48
N LYS A 181 -22.79 2.76 22.27
CA LYS A 181 -21.36 2.74 22.59
C LYS A 181 -20.80 1.33 22.52
N ILE A 182 -19.70 1.17 21.81
CA ILE A 182 -19.03 -0.11 21.57
C ILE A 182 -17.55 0.06 21.91
N ILE A 183 -17.03 -0.83 22.76
CA ILE A 183 -15.63 -0.87 23.12
C ILE A 183 -15.00 -2.08 22.45
N ILE A 184 -13.96 -1.84 21.65
CA ILE A 184 -13.17 -2.86 20.96
C ILE A 184 -11.96 -3.17 21.84
N ASP A 185 -12.11 -4.15 22.72
CA ASP A 185 -11.06 -4.71 23.57
C ASP A 185 -10.47 -6.01 22.98
N ARG A 186 -9.47 -6.58 23.67
CA ARG A 186 -8.84 -7.83 23.23
C ARG A 186 -9.84 -8.97 23.07
N ASP A 187 -10.78 -9.12 23.99
CA ASP A 187 -11.72 -10.23 23.98
C ASP A 187 -12.72 -10.10 22.83
N TYR A 188 -13.18 -8.88 22.52
CA TYR A 188 -14.00 -8.59 21.35
C TYR A 188 -13.29 -9.03 20.06
N VAL A 189 -12.04 -8.61 19.88
CA VAL A 189 -11.24 -8.93 18.69
C VAL A 189 -11.03 -10.44 18.56
N LYS A 190 -10.62 -11.12 19.65
CA LYS A 190 -10.45 -12.58 19.65
C LYS A 190 -11.75 -13.31 19.36
N ASN A 191 -12.87 -12.77 19.84
CA ASN A 191 -14.18 -13.39 19.63
C ASN A 191 -14.64 -13.31 18.18
N LYS A 192 -14.37 -12.19 17.49
CA LYS A 192 -14.63 -12.04 16.06
C LYS A 192 -13.71 -12.92 15.22
N LEU A 193 -12.42 -12.94 15.55
CA LEU A 193 -11.41 -13.68 14.79
C LEU A 193 -11.19 -15.12 15.29
N LYS A 194 -12.20 -15.78 15.87
CA LYS A 194 -12.05 -17.13 16.46
C LYS A 194 -11.55 -18.15 15.46
N ASP A 195 -12.04 -18.08 14.23
CA ASP A 195 -11.74 -19.10 13.22
C ASP A 195 -10.30 -18.97 12.69
N LEU A 196 -9.76 -17.74 12.63
CA LEU A 196 -8.33 -17.49 12.42
C LEU A 196 -7.48 -18.23 13.47
N TYR A 197 -7.83 -18.09 14.74
CA TYR A 197 -7.07 -18.71 15.83
C TYR A 197 -7.24 -20.22 15.93
N LYS A 198 -8.39 -20.78 15.56
CA LYS A 198 -8.61 -22.24 15.48
C LYS A 198 -7.71 -22.89 14.43
N GLN A 199 -7.57 -22.27 13.25
CA GLN A 199 -6.73 -22.80 12.16
C GLN A 199 -5.24 -22.89 12.55
N HIS A 200 -4.77 -21.93 13.37
CA HIS A 200 -3.41 -21.93 13.90
C HIS A 200 -3.15 -23.06 14.91
N ASP A 201 -4.16 -23.43 15.69
CA ASP A 201 -4.00 -24.53 16.66
C ASP A 201 -4.01 -25.88 15.95
N THR A 202 -4.85 -26.06 14.92
CA THR A 202 -4.89 -27.32 14.14
C THR A 202 -3.64 -27.57 13.30
N SER A 203 -2.96 -26.52 12.84
CA SER A 203 -1.69 -26.66 12.08
C SER A 203 -0.52 -27.11 12.97
N LYS A 204 -0.63 -27.03 14.31
CA LYS A 204 0.31 -27.68 15.24
C LYS A 204 0.10 -29.19 15.40
N PHE A 205 -1.03 -29.73 14.91
CA PHE A 205 -1.37 -31.15 15.04
C PHE A 205 -1.16 -31.97 13.76
N ILE A 206 -0.84 -31.33 12.64
CA ILE A 206 -0.54 -32.02 11.38
C ILE A 206 0.98 -31.96 11.17
N ILE A 207 1.66 -33.07 11.52
CA ILE A 207 3.07 -33.37 11.20
C ILE A 207 3.14 -33.96 9.80
#